data_AF-A0AA38NV52-F1
#
_entry.id   AF-A0AA38NV52-F1
#
_cell.length_a   1.000
_cell.length_b   1.000
_cell.length_c   1.000
_cell.angle_alpha   90.00
_cell.angle_beta   90.00
_cell.angle_gamma   90.00
#
_symmetry.space_group_name_H-M   'P 1'
#
loop_
_entity.id
_entity.type
_entity.pdbx_description
1 polymer ?
#
loop_
_entity_poly.entity_id
_entity_poly.type
_entity_poly.pdbx_seq_one_letter_code
_entity_poly.pdbx_strand_id
1 'polypeptide(L)'
;DVGAHRRKNSPPTVSRELWKRAFWILNFIDISFSVNIGSPRAMSSDDYDVEFPIECDDDTWEQPDDLAFKQPPGRLCQLAYWLQLLKLISILEKVQQASNSMRRSASMKKTSPEASHLRQQFVLEIDKALSDWLEGIPVHLNWDPQCQDTVLFHQSTMIYIMYFFLRMEVHRSGLATSPSLLEICVNAAHSCVLLTEAHFRREPMSLGLQLLVGT
;
A
#
# COMPACT_ATOMS: atom_id res chain seq x y z
N ASP A 1 -12.17 1.38 -24.23
CA ASP A 1 -12.12 1.26 -22.76
C ASP A 1 -12.93 0.02 -22.36
N VAL A 2 -12.41 -0.81 -21.46
CA VAL A 2 -13.07 -2.04 -20.95
C VAL A 2 -13.81 -1.82 -19.62
N GLY A 3 -13.70 -0.62 -19.03
CA GLY A 3 -14.37 -0.25 -17.79
C GLY A 3 -13.84 -1.00 -16.57
N ALA A 4 -12.56 -1.38 -16.55
CA ALA A 4 -11.94 -2.11 -15.43
C ALA A 4 -11.87 -1.28 -14.14
N HIS A 5 -11.95 0.05 -14.25
CA HIS A 5 -11.97 1.01 -13.15
C HIS A 5 -13.37 1.15 -12.48
N ARG A 6 -14.37 0.40 -12.94
CA ARG A 6 -15.74 0.47 -12.42
C ARG A 6 -16.17 -0.79 -11.67
N ARG A 7 -16.90 -0.59 -10.56
CA ARG A 7 -17.56 -1.67 -9.83
C ARG A 7 -18.60 -2.36 -10.71
N LYS A 8 -18.71 -3.68 -10.57
CA LYS A 8 -19.72 -4.51 -11.26
C LYS A 8 -20.48 -5.37 -10.25
N ASN A 9 -21.81 -5.26 -10.24
CA ASN A 9 -22.69 -5.96 -9.27
C ASN A 9 -23.05 -7.41 -9.67
N SER A 10 -22.26 -8.05 -10.55
CA SER A 10 -22.47 -9.44 -10.96
C SER A 10 -21.65 -10.42 -10.10
N PRO A 11 -21.87 -11.74 -10.20
CA PRO A 11 -20.96 -12.74 -9.63
C PRO A 11 -19.53 -12.63 -10.21
N PRO A 12 -18.50 -13.05 -9.45
CA PRO A 12 -17.13 -13.08 -9.96
C PRO A 12 -16.98 -14.01 -11.14
N THR A 13 -16.08 -13.63 -12.05
CA THR A 13 -15.66 -14.44 -13.19
C THR A 13 -14.15 -14.26 -13.33
N VAL A 14 -13.48 -15.26 -13.94
CA VAL A 14 -12.02 -15.24 -14.15
C VAL A 14 -11.59 -13.94 -14.82
N SER A 15 -12.23 -13.59 -15.94
CA SER A 15 -11.91 -12.35 -16.68
C SER A 15 -12.07 -11.10 -15.82
N ARG A 16 -13.09 -11.05 -14.97
CA ARG A 16 -13.33 -9.88 -14.12
C ARG A 16 -12.30 -9.75 -13.02
N GLU A 17 -11.94 -10.84 -12.34
CA GLU A 17 -10.89 -10.80 -11.33
C GLU A 17 -9.53 -10.42 -11.94
N LEU A 18 -9.21 -10.93 -13.13
CA LEU A 18 -8.00 -10.52 -13.87
C LEU A 18 -7.99 -9.03 -14.18
N TRP A 19 -9.11 -8.46 -14.65
CA TRP A 19 -9.21 -7.02 -14.90
C TRP A 19 -9.09 -6.19 -13.63
N LYS A 20 -9.66 -6.64 -12.51
CA LYS A 20 -9.47 -5.97 -11.21
C LYS A 20 -8.00 -5.98 -10.80
N ARG A 21 -7.32 -7.12 -10.91
CA ARG A 21 -5.89 -7.23 -10.59
C ARG A 21 -5.04 -6.33 -11.50
N ALA A 22 -5.29 -6.33 -12.80
CA ALA A 22 -4.61 -5.45 -13.75
C ALA A 22 -4.80 -3.97 -13.41
N PHE A 23 -6.04 -3.57 -13.09
CA PHE A 23 -6.33 -2.21 -12.63
C PHE A 23 -5.51 -1.83 -11.39
N TRP A 24 -5.50 -2.68 -10.36
CA TRP A 24 -4.79 -2.39 -9.12
C TRP A 24 -3.26 -2.38 -9.28
N ILE A 25 -2.70 -3.20 -10.18
CA ILE A 25 -1.28 -3.13 -10.55
C ILE A 25 -0.97 -1.79 -11.22
N LEU A 26 -1.79 -1.37 -12.19
CA LEU A 26 -1.59 -0.08 -12.87
C LEU A 26 -1.72 1.09 -11.90
N ASN A 27 -2.70 1.05 -11.00
CA ASN A 27 -2.89 2.08 -9.97
C ASN A 27 -1.69 2.14 -9.01
N PHE A 28 -1.18 0.98 -8.57
CA PHE A 28 0.04 0.87 -7.76
C PHE A 28 1.25 1.49 -8.46
N ILE A 29 1.44 1.23 -9.75
CA ILE A 29 2.54 1.79 -10.53
C ILE A 29 2.37 3.31 -10.64
N ASP A 30 1.20 3.80 -11.06
CA ASP A 30 0.92 5.23 -11.27
C ASP A 30 1.20 6.06 -9.99
N ILE A 31 0.66 5.63 -8.85
CA ILE A 31 0.91 6.32 -7.58
C ILE A 31 2.36 6.23 -7.12
N SER A 32 3.01 5.08 -7.27
CA SER A 32 4.41 4.91 -6.88
C SER A 32 5.31 5.85 -7.68
N PHE A 33 5.11 5.93 -9.00
CA PHE A 33 5.83 6.88 -9.85
C PHE A 33 5.50 8.33 -9.47
N SER A 34 4.22 8.64 -9.27
CA SER A 34 3.76 9.98 -8.97
C SER A 34 4.28 10.51 -7.64
N VAL A 35 4.36 9.69 -6.59
CA VAL A 35 4.94 10.08 -5.30
C VAL A 35 6.44 10.31 -5.40
N ASN A 36 7.17 9.47 -6.14
CA ASN A 36 8.63 9.56 -6.25
C ASN A 36 9.09 10.69 -7.19
N ILE A 37 8.38 10.95 -8.28
CA ILE A 37 8.77 11.93 -9.31
C ILE A 37 8.01 13.26 -9.15
N GLY A 38 6.89 13.27 -8.43
CA GLY A 38 6.02 14.43 -8.30
C GLY A 38 5.17 14.71 -9.53
N SER A 39 5.00 13.72 -10.43
CA SER A 39 4.14 13.84 -11.60
C SER A 39 2.66 13.84 -11.21
N PRO A 40 1.77 14.45 -12.00
CA PRO A 40 0.33 14.21 -11.87
C PRO A 40 0.01 12.72 -12.08
N ARG A 41 -1.01 12.23 -11.39
CA ARG A 41 -1.54 10.88 -11.58
C ARG A 41 -2.49 10.81 -12.77
N ALA A 42 -2.61 9.62 -13.35
CA ALA A 42 -3.57 9.36 -14.41
C ALA A 42 -5.02 9.30 -13.88
N MET A 43 -5.20 8.78 -12.66
CA MET A 43 -6.51 8.68 -12.00
C MET A 43 -6.42 9.13 -10.53
N SER A 44 -7.55 9.60 -10.01
CA SER A 44 -7.79 9.83 -8.59
C SER A 44 -8.81 8.87 -8.02
N SER A 45 -8.89 8.79 -6.70
CA SER A 45 -9.85 7.97 -5.96
C SER A 45 -11.31 8.27 -6.31
N ASP A 46 -11.58 9.45 -6.87
CA ASP A 46 -12.92 9.84 -7.31
C ASP A 46 -13.26 9.29 -8.72
N ASP A 47 -12.23 8.87 -9.47
CA ASP A 47 -12.38 8.37 -10.85
C ASP A 47 -12.68 6.87 -10.94
N TYR A 48 -12.51 6.14 -9.83
CA TYR A 48 -12.68 4.69 -9.77
C TYR A 48 -13.40 4.22 -8.50
N ASP A 49 -14.14 3.12 -8.62
CA ASP A 49 -14.86 2.48 -7.50
C ASP A 49 -14.65 0.95 -7.47
N VAL A 50 -13.55 0.49 -8.06
CA VAL A 50 -13.17 -0.93 -8.10
C VAL A 50 -12.92 -1.45 -6.69
N GLU A 51 -13.53 -2.58 -6.35
CA GLU A 51 -13.22 -3.31 -5.12
C GLU A 51 -11.82 -3.94 -5.20
N PHE A 52 -11.24 -4.27 -4.03
CA PHE A 52 -10.04 -5.08 -4.03
C PHE A 52 -10.28 -6.46 -4.70
N PRO A 53 -9.22 -7.08 -5.26
CA PRO A 53 -9.29 -8.45 -5.76
C PRO A 53 -9.77 -9.41 -4.67
N ILE A 54 -10.45 -10.48 -5.05
CA ILE A 54 -10.85 -11.51 -4.08
C ILE A 54 -9.59 -12.19 -3.54
N GLU A 55 -9.52 -12.36 -2.22
CA GLU A 55 -8.45 -13.05 -1.50
C GLU A 55 -8.55 -14.57 -1.69
N CYS A 56 -8.22 -15.04 -2.89
CA CYS A 56 -8.11 -16.45 -3.22
C CYS A 56 -7.08 -16.66 -4.34
N ASP A 57 -6.46 -17.84 -4.32
CA ASP A 57 -5.50 -18.26 -5.34
C ASP A 57 -6.23 -18.63 -6.66
N ASP A 58 -5.54 -18.50 -7.79
CA ASP A 58 -6.15 -18.60 -9.13
C ASP A 58 -6.64 -20.01 -9.45
N ASP A 59 -6.01 -21.03 -8.85
CA ASP A 59 -6.40 -22.44 -8.95
C ASP A 59 -7.74 -22.75 -8.26
N THR A 60 -8.28 -21.81 -7.49
CA THR A 60 -9.59 -21.91 -6.83
C THR A 60 -10.73 -21.32 -7.66
N TRP A 61 -10.44 -20.63 -8.77
CA TRP A 61 -11.45 -19.86 -9.51
C TRP A 61 -12.41 -20.71 -10.32
N GLU A 62 -11.93 -21.83 -10.85
CA GLU A 62 -12.70 -22.74 -11.70
C GLU A 62 -13.23 -23.96 -10.94
N GLN A 63 -13.22 -23.90 -9.60
CA GLN A 63 -13.82 -24.94 -8.76
C GLN A 63 -15.34 -24.99 -8.95
N PRO A 64 -15.98 -26.16 -8.79
CA PRO A 64 -17.42 -26.28 -8.96
C PRO A 64 -18.23 -25.42 -7.97
N ASP A 65 -19.34 -24.87 -8.47
CA ASP A 65 -20.41 -24.21 -7.71
C ASP A 65 -19.89 -23.23 -6.64
N ASP A 66 -20.26 -23.47 -5.38
CA ASP A 66 -20.01 -22.61 -4.23
C ASP A 66 -18.55 -22.58 -3.77
N LEU A 67 -17.65 -23.34 -4.39
CA LEU A 67 -16.22 -23.34 -4.07
C LEU A 67 -15.42 -22.37 -4.95
N ALA A 68 -15.98 -21.91 -6.07
CA ALA A 68 -15.35 -20.95 -6.95
C ALA A 68 -15.00 -19.65 -6.22
N PHE A 69 -13.79 -19.13 -6.44
CA PHE A 69 -13.30 -17.87 -5.85
C PHE A 69 -13.27 -17.86 -4.31
N LYS A 70 -13.04 -19.03 -3.69
CA LYS A 70 -12.87 -19.15 -2.24
C LYS A 70 -11.56 -19.82 -1.90
N GLN A 71 -10.82 -19.22 -0.98
CA GLN A 71 -9.60 -19.84 -0.48
C GLN A 71 -9.95 -21.04 0.43
N PRO A 72 -9.36 -22.22 0.20
CA PRO A 72 -9.58 -23.38 1.06
C PRO A 72 -9.15 -23.12 2.51
N PRO A 73 -9.91 -23.61 3.52
CA PRO A 73 -9.53 -23.48 4.92
C PRO A 73 -8.13 -24.05 5.20
N GLY A 74 -7.31 -23.30 5.94
CA GLY A 74 -5.96 -23.71 6.31
C GLY A 74 -4.89 -23.51 5.23
N ARG A 75 -5.27 -23.09 4.00
CA ARG A 75 -4.33 -22.70 2.95
C ARG A 75 -4.12 -21.20 2.94
N LEU A 76 -2.87 -20.76 3.04
CA LEU A 76 -2.52 -19.33 2.90
C LEU A 76 -2.79 -18.86 1.46
N CYS A 77 -3.33 -17.65 1.31
CA CYS A 77 -3.51 -17.04 -0.01
C CYS A 77 -2.25 -16.28 -0.41
N GLN A 78 -1.69 -16.58 -1.58
CA GLN A 78 -0.50 -15.89 -2.08
C GLN A 78 -0.77 -14.40 -2.37
N LEU A 79 -2.03 -14.07 -2.65
CA LEU A 79 -2.48 -12.69 -2.87
C LEU A 79 -2.60 -11.87 -1.57
N ALA A 80 -2.58 -12.50 -0.39
CA ALA A 80 -2.76 -11.82 0.89
C ALA A 80 -1.77 -10.66 1.07
N TYR A 81 -0.50 -10.89 0.74
CA TYR A 81 0.55 -9.84 0.72
C TYR A 81 0.15 -8.66 -0.16
N TRP A 82 -0.25 -8.93 -1.40
CA TRP A 82 -0.61 -7.90 -2.37
C TRP A 82 -1.80 -7.08 -1.88
N LEU A 83 -2.81 -7.72 -1.29
CA LEU A 83 -3.96 -7.01 -0.72
C LEU A 83 -3.57 -6.08 0.43
N GLN A 84 -2.63 -6.47 1.30
CA GLN A 84 -2.12 -5.59 2.34
C GLN A 84 -1.36 -4.40 1.75
N LEU A 85 -0.58 -4.62 0.69
CA LEU A 85 0.10 -3.55 -0.02
C LEU A 85 -0.89 -2.59 -0.69
N LEU A 86 -1.98 -3.07 -1.30
CA LEU A 86 -3.02 -2.22 -1.89
C LEU A 86 -3.74 -1.33 -0.85
N LYS A 87 -3.95 -1.84 0.37
CA LYS A 87 -4.49 -1.04 1.48
C LYS A 87 -3.54 0.12 1.84
N LEU A 88 -2.24 -0.15 1.93
CA LEU A 88 -1.22 0.89 2.16
C LEU A 88 -1.18 1.91 1.02
N ILE A 89 -1.27 1.46 -0.23
CA ILE A 89 -1.35 2.36 -1.39
C ILE A 89 -2.56 3.29 -1.32
N SER A 90 -3.72 2.77 -0.88
CA SER A 90 -4.92 3.59 -0.72
C SER A 90 -4.74 4.68 0.35
N ILE A 91 -3.92 4.42 1.37
CA ILE A 91 -3.50 5.43 2.36
C ILE A 91 -2.53 6.43 1.73
N LEU A 92 -1.56 5.95 0.93
CA LEU A 92 -0.58 6.80 0.23
C LEU A 92 -1.26 7.80 -0.69
N GLU A 93 -2.32 7.38 -1.37
CA GLU A 93 -3.11 8.23 -2.27
C GLU A 93 -3.65 9.45 -1.52
N LYS A 94 -4.24 9.23 -0.34
CA LYS A 94 -4.78 10.30 0.50
C LYS A 94 -3.68 11.25 0.93
N VAL A 95 -2.54 10.72 1.39
CA VAL A 95 -1.35 11.51 1.78
C VAL A 95 -0.88 12.38 0.62
N GLN A 96 -0.80 11.82 -0.59
CA GLN A 96 -0.34 12.52 -1.77
C GLN A 96 -1.32 13.63 -2.21
N GLN A 97 -2.62 13.35 -2.24
CA GLN A 97 -3.65 14.35 -2.59
C GLN A 97 -3.65 15.53 -1.62
N ALA A 98 -3.52 15.26 -0.32
CA ALA A 98 -3.40 16.30 0.71
C ALA A 98 -2.12 17.12 0.51
N SER A 99 -0.97 16.46 0.31
CA SER A 99 0.32 17.12 0.07
C SER A 99 0.28 18.05 -1.16
N ASN A 100 -0.30 17.60 -2.27
CA ASN A 100 -0.46 18.40 -3.48
C ASN A 100 -1.40 19.61 -3.26
N SER A 101 -2.49 19.41 -2.53
CA SER A 101 -3.43 20.49 -2.18
C SER A 101 -2.78 21.56 -1.30
N MET A 102 -1.95 21.14 -0.33
CA MET A 102 -1.17 22.03 0.53
C MET A 102 -0.10 22.82 -0.25
N ARG A 103 0.61 22.17 -1.18
CA ARG A 103 1.59 22.87 -2.03
C ARG A 103 0.93 23.98 -2.87
N ARG A 104 -0.24 23.71 -3.43
CA ARG A 104 -1.04 24.69 -4.19
C ARG A 104 -1.51 25.85 -3.31
N SER A 105 -1.94 25.59 -2.07
CA SER A 105 -2.42 26.65 -1.17
C SER A 105 -1.28 27.50 -0.57
N ALA A 106 -0.10 26.91 -0.33
CA ALA A 106 1.10 27.62 0.11
C ALA A 106 1.60 28.62 -0.95
N SER A 107 1.52 28.26 -2.24
CA SER A 107 1.76 29.18 -3.36
C SER A 107 0.80 30.40 -3.33
N MET A 108 -0.37 30.26 -2.72
CA MET A 108 -1.37 31.33 -2.56
C MET A 108 -1.30 32.10 -1.22
N LYS A 109 -0.19 32.04 -0.47
CA LYS A 109 0.06 32.81 0.79
C LYS A 109 -1.03 32.66 1.87
N LYS A 110 -1.66 31.48 2.01
CA LYS A 110 -2.64 31.21 3.08
C LYS A 110 -2.04 30.36 4.21
N THR A 111 -1.31 30.99 5.12
CA THR A 111 -1.01 30.39 6.44
C THR A 111 -2.01 30.89 7.45
N SER A 112 -3.23 30.34 7.43
CA SER A 112 -4.25 30.58 8.46
C SER A 112 -4.17 29.50 9.57
N PRO A 113 -4.59 29.82 10.81
CA PRO A 113 -4.73 28.83 11.89
C PRO A 113 -5.61 27.63 11.51
N GLU A 114 -6.68 27.88 10.73
CA GLU A 114 -7.58 26.84 10.20
C GLU A 114 -6.84 25.82 9.35
N ALA A 115 -5.93 26.25 8.48
CA ALA A 115 -5.14 25.35 7.66
C ALA A 115 -4.21 24.46 8.51
N SER A 116 -3.74 24.95 9.66
CA SER A 116 -2.94 24.13 10.59
C SER A 116 -3.78 23.09 11.31
N HIS A 117 -5.00 23.45 11.73
CA HIS A 117 -5.91 22.51 12.37
C HIS A 117 -6.32 21.38 11.42
N LEU A 118 -6.68 21.71 10.17
CA LEU A 118 -7.02 20.72 9.14
C LEU A 118 -5.85 19.76 8.85
N ARG A 119 -4.61 20.26 8.83
CA ARG A 119 -3.42 19.42 8.71
C ARG A 119 -3.27 18.45 9.88
N GLN A 120 -3.46 18.92 11.10
CA GLN A 120 -3.34 18.08 12.28
C GLN A 120 -4.41 16.98 12.30
N GLN A 121 -5.66 17.32 11.95
CA GLN A 121 -6.73 16.33 11.80
C GLN A 121 -6.39 15.28 10.74
N PHE A 122 -5.89 15.71 9.59
CA PHE A 122 -5.46 14.80 8.53
C PHE A 122 -4.35 13.83 8.98
N VAL A 123 -3.34 14.33 9.70
CA VAL A 123 -2.27 13.47 10.25
C VAL A 123 -2.85 12.42 11.19
N LEU A 124 -3.76 12.81 12.10
CA LEU A 124 -4.43 11.88 13.02
C LEU A 124 -5.27 10.82 12.30
N GLU A 125 -5.95 11.19 11.22
CA GLU A 125 -6.73 10.25 10.39
C GLU A 125 -5.83 9.21 9.72
N ILE A 126 -4.69 9.65 9.17
CA ILE A 126 -3.72 8.75 8.54
C ILE A 126 -3.03 7.87 9.58
N ASP A 127 -2.61 8.42 10.72
CA ASP A 127 -2.02 7.63 11.81
C ASP A 127 -3.00 6.55 12.28
N LYS A 128 -4.29 6.89 12.46
CA LYS A 128 -5.33 5.90 12.78
C LYS A 128 -5.43 4.84 11.70
N ALA A 129 -5.47 5.21 10.41
CA ALA A 129 -5.57 4.25 9.32
C ALA A 129 -4.36 3.30 9.24
N LEU A 130 -3.15 3.81 9.54
CA LEU A 130 -1.92 3.02 9.62
C LEU A 130 -1.94 2.08 10.84
N SER A 131 -2.43 2.53 11.98
CA SER A 131 -2.63 1.68 13.17
C SER A 131 -3.66 0.58 12.91
N ASP A 132 -4.83 0.92 12.35
CA ASP A 132 -5.87 -0.04 11.99
C ASP A 132 -5.31 -1.08 10.98
N TRP A 133 -4.49 -0.64 10.03
CA TRP A 133 -3.81 -1.54 9.09
C TRP A 133 -2.85 -2.48 9.81
N LEU A 134 -2.00 -1.96 10.72
CA LEU A 134 -1.03 -2.75 11.48
C LEU A 134 -1.69 -3.80 12.36
N GLU A 135 -2.82 -3.47 12.99
CA GLU A 135 -3.61 -4.41 13.80
C GLU A 135 -4.34 -5.47 12.94
N GLY A 136 -4.66 -5.13 11.69
CA GLY A 136 -5.37 -5.99 10.75
C GLY A 136 -4.49 -6.86 9.84
N ILE A 137 -3.17 -6.87 10.05
CA ILE A 137 -2.26 -7.69 9.24
C ILE A 137 -2.51 -9.19 9.53
N PRO A 138 -2.63 -10.05 8.51
CA PRO A 138 -2.71 -11.49 8.70
C PRO A 138 -1.49 -12.03 9.45
N VAL A 139 -1.71 -12.96 10.38
CA VAL A 139 -0.65 -13.49 11.26
C VAL A 139 0.59 -13.98 10.51
N HIS A 140 0.40 -14.61 9.35
CA HIS A 140 1.50 -15.13 8.52
C HIS A 140 2.34 -14.06 7.81
N LEU A 141 1.86 -12.81 7.77
CA LEU A 141 2.57 -11.64 7.21
C LEU A 141 3.16 -10.73 8.31
N ASN A 142 2.93 -11.02 9.58
CA ASN A 142 3.56 -10.28 10.67
C ASN A 142 5.09 -10.39 10.55
N TRP A 143 5.76 -9.29 10.87
CA TRP A 143 7.22 -9.25 10.84
C TRP A 143 7.82 -10.25 11.83
N ASP A 144 8.53 -11.23 11.30
CA ASP A 144 9.30 -12.21 12.06
C ASP A 144 10.73 -12.32 11.51
N PRO A 145 11.74 -11.81 12.23
CA PRO A 145 13.15 -11.88 11.81
C PRO A 145 13.71 -13.31 11.84
N GLN A 146 12.97 -14.30 12.35
CA GLN A 146 13.33 -15.72 12.38
C GLN A 146 12.54 -16.57 11.38
N CYS A 147 11.62 -15.97 10.61
CA CYS A 147 10.83 -16.67 9.60
C CYS A 147 11.73 -17.45 8.64
N GLN A 148 11.47 -18.74 8.45
CA GLN A 148 12.31 -19.61 7.59
C GLN A 148 11.88 -19.58 6.13
N ASP A 149 10.62 -19.24 5.87
CA ASP A 149 10.07 -19.10 4.52
C ASP A 149 10.59 -17.79 3.91
N THR A 150 11.39 -17.89 2.85
CA THR A 150 12.03 -16.74 2.21
C THR A 150 11.01 -15.83 1.53
N VAL A 151 9.94 -16.39 0.96
CA VAL A 151 8.90 -15.62 0.28
C VAL A 151 8.07 -14.84 1.31
N LEU A 152 7.62 -15.49 2.38
CA LEU A 152 6.87 -14.81 3.45
C LEU A 152 7.73 -13.76 4.15
N PHE A 153 9.01 -14.07 4.39
CA PHE A 153 9.95 -13.11 4.95
C PHE A 153 10.11 -11.88 4.04
N HIS A 154 10.29 -12.08 2.73
CA HIS A 154 10.37 -10.98 1.77
C HIS A 154 9.08 -10.16 1.75
N GLN A 155 7.92 -10.82 1.62
CA GLN A 155 6.60 -10.18 1.61
C GLN A 155 6.35 -9.35 2.87
N SER A 156 6.62 -9.91 4.04
CA SER A 156 6.50 -9.21 5.32
C SER A 156 7.45 -8.00 5.38
N THR A 157 8.72 -8.18 4.98
CA THR A 157 9.69 -7.07 4.91
C THR A 157 9.14 -5.91 4.08
N MET A 158 8.65 -6.20 2.87
CA MET A 158 8.20 -5.18 1.93
C MET A 158 6.98 -4.39 2.43
N ILE A 159 5.97 -5.04 3.02
CA ILE A 159 4.81 -4.32 3.55
C ILE A 159 5.17 -3.46 4.78
N TYR A 160 6.07 -3.91 5.64
CA TYR A 160 6.51 -3.11 6.78
C TYR A 160 7.38 -1.92 6.35
N ILE A 161 8.27 -2.08 5.35
CA ILE A 161 9.01 -0.97 4.76
C ILE A 161 8.03 0.08 4.21
N MET A 162 7.00 -0.35 3.48
CA MET A 162 5.98 0.54 2.94
C MET A 162 5.19 1.27 4.04
N TYR A 163 4.84 0.57 5.11
CA TYR A 163 4.20 1.16 6.30
C TYR A 163 5.06 2.26 6.94
N PHE A 164 6.35 1.99 7.16
CA PHE A 164 7.26 3.00 7.74
C PHE A 164 7.55 4.14 6.76
N PHE A 165 7.62 3.88 5.45
CA PHE A 165 7.68 4.90 4.42
C PHE A 165 6.48 5.86 4.48
N LEU A 166 5.26 5.31 4.57
CA LEU A 166 4.04 6.09 4.72
C LEU A 166 4.03 6.96 5.98
N ARG A 167 4.48 6.39 7.11
CA ARG A 167 4.68 7.17 8.34
C ARG A 167 5.65 8.32 8.14
N MET A 168 6.77 8.12 7.44
CA MET A 168 7.68 9.22 7.14
C MET A 168 6.99 10.29 6.28
N GLU A 169 6.25 9.90 5.24
CA GLU A 169 5.65 10.88 4.32
C GLU A 169 4.55 11.72 4.95
N VAL A 170 3.65 11.13 5.75
CA VAL A 170 2.59 11.89 6.41
C VAL A 170 3.17 12.91 7.39
N HIS A 171 4.15 12.52 8.21
CA HIS A 171 4.77 13.39 9.22
C HIS A 171 5.74 14.41 8.61
N ARG A 172 6.39 14.09 7.48
CA ARG A 172 7.21 15.03 6.70
C ARG A 172 6.36 16.11 6.04
N SER A 173 5.23 15.72 5.44
CA SER A 173 4.30 16.65 4.76
C SER A 173 3.60 17.61 5.73
N GLY A 174 3.54 17.25 7.02
CA GLY A 174 3.10 18.11 8.12
C GLY A 174 4.02 19.31 8.42
N LEU A 175 5.18 19.43 7.74
CA LEU A 175 6.27 20.37 8.03
C LEU A 175 6.76 20.17 9.47
N ALA A 176 7.79 19.33 9.64
CA ALA A 176 8.44 19.05 10.92
C ALA A 176 8.88 20.32 11.66
N THR A 177 7.96 20.94 12.40
CA THR A 177 8.22 22.08 13.29
C THR A 177 8.20 21.67 14.75
N SER A 178 7.66 20.48 15.07
CA SER A 178 7.67 19.91 16.42
C SER A 178 8.72 18.81 16.55
N PRO A 179 9.54 18.82 17.63
CA PRO A 179 10.51 17.75 17.92
C PRO A 179 9.90 16.34 17.93
N SER A 180 8.65 16.20 18.39
CA SER A 180 7.95 14.90 18.45
C SER A 180 7.70 14.28 17.07
N LEU A 181 7.36 15.10 16.06
CA LEU A 181 7.13 14.61 14.69
C LEU A 181 8.44 14.18 14.02
N LEU A 182 9.53 14.88 14.33
CA LEU A 182 10.86 14.51 13.85
C LEU A 182 11.30 13.16 14.42
N GLU A 183 11.06 12.92 15.71
CA GLU A 183 11.34 11.64 16.36
C GLU A 183 10.57 10.48 15.70
N ILE A 184 9.29 10.69 15.37
CA ILE A 184 8.47 9.73 14.63
C ILE A 184 9.09 9.39 13.27
N CYS A 185 9.52 10.39 12.50
CA CYS A 185 10.17 10.19 11.21
C CYS A 185 11.51 9.45 11.35
N VAL A 186 12.34 9.84 12.32
CA VAL A 186 13.65 9.22 12.57
C VAL A 186 13.45 7.75 12.95
N ASN A 187 12.55 7.45 13.88
CA ASN A 187 12.26 6.08 14.28
C ASN A 187 11.77 5.23 13.10
N ALA A 188 10.89 5.78 12.26
CA ALA A 188 10.42 5.09 11.06
C ALA A 188 11.57 4.85 10.04
N ALA A 189 12.44 5.83 9.81
CA ALA A 189 13.61 5.69 8.95
C ALA A 189 14.56 4.60 9.46
N HIS A 190 14.85 4.59 10.76
CA HIS A 190 15.64 3.54 11.41
C HIS A 190 15.01 2.16 11.23
N SER A 191 13.69 2.02 11.39
CA SER A 191 12.99 0.76 11.14
C SER A 191 13.13 0.29 9.69
N CYS A 192 13.02 1.19 8.70
CA CYS A 192 13.27 0.83 7.29
C CYS A 192 14.70 0.31 7.08
N VAL A 193 15.71 0.96 7.66
CA VAL A 193 17.11 0.52 7.55
C VAL A 193 17.29 -0.87 8.15
N LEU A 194 16.74 -1.13 9.33
CA LEU A 194 16.86 -2.44 9.99
C LEU A 194 16.18 -3.56 9.20
N LEU A 195 14.98 -3.29 8.65
CA LEU A 195 14.26 -4.25 7.80
C LEU A 195 15.06 -4.54 6.51
N THR A 196 15.58 -3.50 5.89
CA THR A 196 16.36 -3.61 4.65
C THR A 196 17.67 -4.36 4.89
N GLU A 197 18.36 -4.08 6.00
CA GLU A 197 19.57 -4.80 6.38
C GLU A 197 19.29 -6.27 6.68
N ALA A 198 18.22 -6.58 7.41
CA ALA A 198 17.79 -7.96 7.65
C ALA A 198 17.48 -8.69 6.34
N HIS A 199 16.86 -8.00 5.39
CA HIS A 199 16.59 -8.52 4.05
C HIS A 199 17.88 -8.80 3.26
N PHE A 200 18.79 -7.84 3.18
CA PHE A 200 20.07 -8.01 2.49
C PHE A 200 20.98 -9.08 3.08
N ARG A 201 20.95 -9.30 4.39
CA ARG A 201 21.74 -10.37 5.03
C ARG A 201 21.30 -11.77 4.61
N ARG A 202 20.02 -11.95 4.26
CA ARG A 202 19.47 -13.25 3.83
C ARG A 202 19.51 -13.42 2.32
N GLU A 203 19.37 -12.33 1.58
CA GLU A 203 19.48 -12.29 0.13
C GLU A 203 20.44 -11.16 -0.26
N PRO A 204 21.77 -11.40 -0.27
CA PRO A 204 22.71 -10.43 -0.79
C PRO A 204 22.41 -10.20 -2.28
N MET A 205 21.70 -9.10 -2.58
CA MET A 205 21.14 -8.70 -3.87
C MET A 205 21.71 -9.42 -5.11
N SER A 206 20.89 -10.28 -5.72
CA SER A 206 20.83 -10.34 -7.19
C SER A 206 20.04 -9.11 -7.66
N LEU A 207 20.73 -7.98 -7.74
CA LEU A 207 20.20 -6.72 -8.28
C LEU A 207 20.03 -6.90 -9.81
N GLY A 208 18.97 -7.58 -10.25
CA GLY A 208 18.74 -7.79 -11.68
C GLY A 208 17.58 -8.70 -12.05
N LEU A 209 16.50 -8.10 -12.54
CA LEU A 209 15.52 -8.68 -13.47
C LEU A 209 14.59 -9.83 -13.03
N GLN A 210 14.79 -10.54 -11.92
CA GLN A 210 13.92 -11.68 -11.59
C GLN A 210 12.52 -11.29 -11.06
N LEU A 211 12.30 -10.04 -10.64
CA LEU A 211 10.97 -9.54 -10.25
C LEU A 211 10.04 -9.24 -11.43
N LEU A 212 10.52 -9.33 -12.68
CA LEU A 212 9.72 -9.13 -13.90
C LEU A 212 9.48 -10.42 -14.70
N VAL A 213 10.09 -11.54 -14.31
CA VAL A 213 9.90 -12.81 -15.01
C VAL A 213 9.45 -13.84 -13.98
N GLY A 214 8.13 -14.00 -13.89
CA GLY A 214 7.55 -15.18 -13.25
C GLY A 214 7.98 -16.43 -14.02
N THR A 215 8.53 -17.39 -13.30
CA THR A 215 8.64 -18.78 -13.75
C THR A 215 7.68 -19.62 -12.94
#